data_AF-A0A1V6AM94-F1
#
_entry.id   AF-A0A1V6AM94-F1
#
_cell.length_a   1.000
_cell.length_b   1.000
_cell.length_c   1.000
_cell.angle_alpha   90.00
_cell.angle_beta   90.00
_cell.angle_gamma   90.00
#
_symmetry.space_group_name_H-M   'P 1'
#
loop_
_entity.id
_entity.type
_entity.pdbx_description
1 polymer ?
#
loop_
_entity_poly.entity_id
_entity_poly.type
_entity_poly.pdbx_seq_one_letter_code
_entity_poly.pdbx_strand_id
1 'polypeptide(L)'
;MYGVQYYANLETGDNVVFTVMETYEGMFNEFSKENVLALYQTNYSDTSLVSFSNDTQINGKDALISKITTTTLEGNNVTIVFVMVIADSTTYISNFTYGTNDKNSSLANNIDACIESITIN
;
A
#
# COMPACT_ATOMS: atom_id res chain seq x y z
N MET A 1 -3.90 -2.90 -22.06
CA MET A 1 -3.24 -2.82 -20.74
C MET A 1 -2.16 -1.77 -20.82
N TYR A 2 -2.45 -0.54 -20.39
CA TYR A 2 -1.44 0.51 -20.27
C TYR A 2 -1.09 0.68 -18.79
N GLY A 3 -0.17 -0.15 -18.30
CA GLY A 3 0.44 0.08 -16.99
C GLY A 3 1.42 1.25 -17.11
N VAL A 4 1.15 2.36 -16.43
CA VAL A 4 2.05 3.52 -16.40
C VAL A 4 3.31 3.17 -15.61
N GLN A 5 4.48 3.55 -16.15
CA GLN A 5 5.78 3.28 -15.55
C GLN A 5 6.05 4.14 -14.30
N TYR A 6 6.72 3.46 -13.38
CA TYR A 6 7.15 3.86 -12.04
C TYR A 6 8.17 4.99 -12.04
N TYR A 7 7.96 5.98 -11.18
CA TYR A 7 9.04 6.84 -10.68
C TYR A 7 8.91 6.90 -9.16
N ALA A 8 9.70 6.07 -8.49
CA ALA A 8 10.01 6.23 -7.07
C ALA A 8 11.37 6.90 -6.99
N ASN A 9 11.47 8.06 -6.33
CA ASN A 9 12.74 8.62 -5.92
C ASN A 9 13.22 7.87 -4.66
N LEU A 10 13.74 6.66 -4.88
CA LEU A 10 14.20 5.75 -3.83
C LEU A 10 15.41 6.29 -3.04
N GLU A 11 16.02 7.41 -3.47
CA GLU A 11 17.21 7.99 -2.84
C GLU A 11 16.93 8.63 -1.47
N THR A 12 15.69 9.03 -1.16
CA THR A 12 15.34 9.71 0.12
C THR A 12 14.49 8.86 1.07
N GLY A 13 14.04 7.69 0.63
CA GLY A 13 13.16 6.79 1.40
C GLY A 13 11.68 7.18 1.42
N ASP A 14 11.31 8.39 0.99
CA ASP A 14 9.93 8.89 0.98
C ASP A 14 9.39 8.96 -0.46
N ASN A 15 8.31 8.21 -0.75
CA ASN A 15 7.64 8.18 -2.04
C ASN A 15 6.15 7.84 -1.90
N VAL A 16 5.28 8.56 -2.61
CA VAL A 16 3.87 8.19 -2.74
C VAL A 16 3.60 7.81 -4.19
N VAL A 17 3.08 6.60 -4.42
CA VAL A 17 2.76 6.08 -5.75
C VAL A 17 1.29 5.67 -5.80
N PHE A 18 0.56 6.28 -6.72
CA PHE A 18 -0.84 5.93 -6.96
C PHE A 18 -0.97 5.16 -8.28
N THR A 19 -1.57 3.97 -8.24
CA THR A 19 -1.69 3.10 -9.43
C THR A 19 -3.10 2.53 -9.57
N VAL A 20 -3.87 3.06 -10.52
CA VAL A 20 -5.16 2.44 -10.87
C VAL A 20 -4.91 1.15 -11.66
N MET A 21 -5.37 0.01 -11.16
CA MET A 21 -5.34 -1.28 -11.87
C MET A 21 -6.76 -1.74 -12.13
N GLU A 22 -7.26 -1.56 -13.35
CA GLU A 22 -8.67 -1.81 -13.71
C GLU A 22 -9.12 -3.28 -13.66
N THR A 23 -8.30 -4.23 -13.22
CA THR A 23 -8.63 -5.66 -13.34
C THR A 23 -8.30 -6.44 -12.07
N TYR A 24 -9.24 -6.49 -11.14
CA TYR A 24 -9.36 -7.60 -10.20
C TYR A 24 -10.85 -7.91 -10.01
N GLU A 25 -11.27 -9.10 -10.43
CA GLU A 25 -12.66 -9.60 -10.37
C GLU A 25 -12.94 -10.45 -9.10
N GLY A 26 -12.08 -10.40 -8.08
CA GLY A 26 -12.24 -11.16 -6.83
C GLY A 26 -12.81 -10.33 -5.67
N MET A 27 -13.29 -11.01 -4.62
CA MET A 27 -13.78 -10.37 -3.40
C MET A 27 -12.64 -10.18 -2.37
N PHE A 28 -12.63 -9.07 -1.61
CA PHE A 28 -11.56 -8.71 -0.64
C PHE A 28 -11.21 -9.79 0.38
N ASN A 29 -12.20 -10.56 0.79
CA ASN A 29 -12.11 -11.67 1.74
C ASN A 29 -11.29 -12.86 1.23
N GLU A 30 -10.91 -12.87 -0.05
CA GLU A 30 -9.95 -13.83 -0.62
C GLU A 30 -8.48 -13.41 -0.39
N PHE A 31 -8.23 -12.12 -0.09
CA PHE A 31 -6.89 -11.67 0.30
C PHE A 31 -6.67 -11.95 1.78
N SER A 32 -5.72 -12.84 2.04
CA SER A 32 -5.21 -13.07 3.39
C SER A 32 -3.96 -12.22 3.66
N LYS A 33 -3.66 -12.04 4.94
CA LYS A 33 -2.39 -11.49 5.41
C LYS A 33 -1.20 -12.19 4.74
N GLU A 34 -1.27 -13.51 4.63
CA GLU A 34 -0.20 -14.35 4.08
C GLU A 34 0.02 -14.06 2.59
N ASN A 35 -1.06 -13.89 1.83
CA ASN A 35 -0.98 -13.60 0.40
C ASN A 35 -0.35 -12.23 0.15
N VAL A 36 -0.77 -11.21 0.90
CA VAL A 36 -0.21 -9.86 0.77
C VAL A 36 1.27 -9.84 1.18
N LEU A 37 1.63 -10.50 2.29
CA LEU A 37 3.02 -10.61 2.71
C LEU A 37 3.90 -11.32 1.67
N ALA A 38 3.39 -12.40 1.06
CA ALA A 38 4.12 -13.18 0.04
C ALA A 38 4.45 -12.35 -1.22
N LEU A 39 3.56 -11.43 -1.62
CA LEU A 39 3.81 -10.52 -2.75
C LEU A 39 5.09 -9.70 -2.54
N TYR A 40 5.28 -9.18 -1.33
CA TYR A 40 6.44 -8.37 -1.00
C TYR A 40 7.70 -9.20 -0.72
N GLN A 41 7.54 -10.37 -0.08
CA GLN A 41 8.65 -11.29 0.19
C GLN A 41 9.30 -11.87 -1.08
N THR A 42 8.61 -11.80 -2.22
CA THR A 42 9.19 -12.17 -3.52
C THR A 42 10.34 -11.24 -3.92
N ASN A 43 10.29 -9.97 -3.52
CA ASN A 43 11.27 -8.94 -3.91
C ASN A 43 12.15 -8.47 -2.74
N TYR A 44 11.70 -8.63 -1.50
CA TYR A 44 12.43 -8.19 -0.32
C TYR A 44 12.44 -9.25 0.78
N SER A 45 13.64 -9.74 1.10
CA SER A 45 13.86 -10.91 1.97
C SER A 45 13.59 -10.66 3.46
N ASP A 46 13.50 -9.41 3.89
CA ASP A 46 13.33 -9.00 5.29
C ASP A 46 11.98 -8.33 5.56
N THR A 47 10.98 -8.65 4.73
CA THR A 47 9.65 -8.07 4.87
C THR A 47 8.94 -8.58 6.13
N SER A 48 8.42 -7.65 6.93
CA SER A 48 7.60 -7.92 8.11
C SER A 48 6.26 -7.18 8.03
N LEU A 49 5.17 -7.83 8.41
CA LEU A 49 3.86 -7.17 8.50
C LEU A 49 3.76 -6.33 9.78
N VAL A 50 3.38 -5.06 9.63
CA VAL A 50 3.04 -4.14 10.72
C VAL A 50 1.54 -4.21 11.03
N SER A 51 0.70 -4.06 10.01
CA SER A 51 -0.76 -4.12 10.18
C SER A 51 -1.44 -4.64 8.91
N PHE A 52 -2.63 -5.21 9.07
CA PHE A 52 -3.46 -5.68 7.98
C PHE A 52 -4.93 -5.57 8.41
N SER A 53 -5.76 -5.01 7.54
CA SER A 53 -7.23 -5.02 7.65
C SER A 53 -7.82 -5.15 6.25
N ASN A 54 -8.74 -6.08 6.09
CA ASN A 54 -9.51 -6.32 4.87
C ASN A 54 -11.04 -6.30 5.13
N ASP A 55 -11.40 -5.78 6.31
CA ASP A 55 -12.75 -5.58 6.83
C ASP A 55 -13.02 -4.09 7.12
N THR A 56 -12.26 -3.20 6.48
CA THR A 56 -12.36 -1.75 6.64
C THR A 56 -13.08 -1.12 5.44
N GLN A 57 -13.53 0.12 5.62
CA GLN A 57 -14.14 0.91 4.57
C GLN A 57 -13.44 2.27 4.46
N ILE A 58 -13.22 2.71 3.23
CA ILE A 58 -12.77 4.07 2.92
C ILE A 58 -13.91 4.77 2.19
N ASN A 59 -14.45 5.83 2.80
CA ASN A 59 -15.58 6.59 2.28
C ASN A 59 -16.77 5.71 1.82
N GLY A 60 -17.10 4.69 2.63
CA GLY A 60 -18.24 3.79 2.40
C GLY A 60 -18.01 2.73 1.31
N LYS A 61 -16.79 2.61 0.78
CA LYS A 61 -16.37 1.55 -0.14
C LYS A 61 -15.50 0.56 0.62
N ASP A 62 -15.68 -0.73 0.35
CA ASP A 62 -14.85 -1.76 0.96
C ASP A 62 -13.39 -1.55 0.59
N ALA A 63 -12.51 -1.78 1.56
CA ALA A 63 -11.09 -1.54 1.41
C ALA A 63 -10.24 -2.57 2.14
N LEU A 64 -9.03 -2.76 1.61
CA LEU A 64 -7.95 -3.47 2.27
C LEU A 64 -6.79 -2.49 2.47
N ILE A 65 -6.31 -2.41 3.70
CA ILE A 65 -5.14 -1.63 4.07
C ILE A 65 -4.14 -2.58 4.73
N SER A 66 -2.94 -2.65 4.18
CA SER A 66 -1.82 -3.36 4.82
C SER A 66 -0.61 -2.46 4.93
N LYS A 67 0.11 -2.59 6.04
CA LYS A 67 1.38 -1.91 6.29
C LYS A 67 2.44 -2.98 6.52
N ILE A 68 3.53 -2.88 5.79
CA ILE A 68 4.71 -3.74 5.96
C ILE A 68 5.95 -2.87 6.16
N THR A 69 6.97 -3.44 6.77
CA THR A 69 8.33 -2.87 6.81
C THR A 69 9.28 -3.78 6.08
N THR A 70 10.24 -3.21 5.37
CA THR A 70 11.30 -3.96 4.68
C THR A 70 12.54 -3.08 4.48
N THR A 71 13.66 -3.70 4.15
CA THR A 71 14.88 -3.05 3.66
C THR A 71 14.92 -3.08 2.14
N THR A 72 15.09 -1.92 1.52
CA THR A 72 15.30 -1.82 0.07
C THR A 72 16.61 -2.49 -0.34
N LEU A 73 16.79 -2.77 -1.64
CA LEU A 73 18.05 -3.30 -2.17
C LEU A 73 19.28 -2.42 -1.87
N GLU A 74 19.05 -1.14 -1.59
CA GLU A 74 20.08 -0.16 -1.24
C GLU A 74 20.36 -0.07 0.27
N GLY A 75 19.65 -0.85 1.10
CA GLY A 75 19.85 -0.91 2.54
C GLY A 75 18.98 0.05 3.37
N ASN A 76 17.97 0.69 2.77
CA ASN A 76 17.11 1.64 3.48
C ASN A 76 15.91 0.93 4.10
N ASN A 77 15.67 1.14 5.40
CA ASN A 77 14.46 0.67 6.07
C ASN A 77 13.27 1.54 5.69
N VAL A 78 12.25 0.93 5.08
CA VAL A 78 11.04 1.61 4.64
C VAL A 78 9.78 0.91 5.14
N THR A 79 8.72 1.68 5.28
CA THR A 79 7.35 1.20 5.49
C THR A 79 6.59 1.36 4.18
N ILE A 80 5.91 0.31 3.74
CA ILE A 80 5.03 0.32 2.56
C ILE A 80 3.60 0.11 3.04
N VAL A 81 2.72 1.03 2.67
CA VAL A 81 1.28 0.96 2.90
C VAL A 81 0.61 0.63 1.57
N PHE A 82 0.05 -0.58 1.49
CA PHE A 82 -0.79 -1.01 0.40
C PHE A 82 -2.24 -0.69 0.73
N VAL A 83 -2.90 0.06 -0.15
CA VAL A 83 -4.32 0.36 -0.07
C VAL A 83 -4.97 -0.16 -1.32
N MET A 84 -6.03 -0.93 -1.14
CA MET A 84 -6.90 -1.38 -2.21
C MET A 84 -8.33 -0.97 -1.85
N VAL A 85 -9.05 -0.37 -2.79
CA VAL A 85 -10.46 0.02 -2.63
C VAL A 85 -11.25 -0.54 -3.80
N ILE A 86 -12.39 -1.18 -3.56
CA ILE A 86 -13.26 -1.69 -4.62
C ILE A 86 -14.53 -0.84 -4.69
N ALA A 87 -14.82 -0.33 -5.88
CA ALA A 87 -16.06 0.36 -6.18
C ALA A 87 -16.59 -0.15 -7.52
N ASP A 88 -17.86 -0.57 -7.55
CA ASP A 88 -18.58 -0.92 -8.79
C ASP A 88 -17.81 -1.93 -9.67
N SER A 89 -17.30 -2.99 -9.03
CA SER A 89 -16.46 -4.04 -9.64
C SER A 89 -15.09 -3.59 -10.17
N THR A 90 -14.70 -2.34 -9.91
CA THR A 90 -13.37 -1.80 -10.23
C THR A 90 -12.50 -1.77 -8.99
N THR A 91 -11.25 -2.19 -9.14
CA THR A 91 -10.25 -2.17 -8.05
C THR A 91 -9.29 -1.01 -8.22
N TYR A 92 -9.12 -0.21 -7.17
CA TYR A 92 -8.20 0.93 -7.12
C TYR A 92 -7.09 0.61 -6.14
N ILE A 93 -5.83 0.75 -6.57
CA ILE A 93 -4.68 0.40 -5.73
C ILE A 93 -3.79 1.64 -5.53
N SER A 94 -3.29 1.80 -4.31
CA SER A 94 -2.33 2.84 -3.98
C SER A 94 -1.24 2.25 -3.09
N ASN A 95 0.00 2.66 -3.32
CA ASN A 95 1.13 2.28 -2.50
C ASN A 95 1.82 3.54 -1.96
N PHE A 96 1.90 3.65 -0.64
CA PHE A 96 2.62 4.71 0.03
C PHE A 96 3.90 4.11 0.62
N THR A 97 5.06 4.69 0.32
CA THR A 97 6.34 4.22 0.86
C THR A 97 7.03 5.37 1.61
N TYR A 98 7.49 5.12 2.82
CA TYR A 98 8.20 6.14 3.60
C TYR A 98 9.30 5.53 4.46
N GLY A 99 10.32 6.33 4.80
CA GLY A 99 11.41 5.88 5.65
C GLY A 99 10.94 5.52 7.06
N THR A 100 11.39 4.39 7.60
CA THR A 100 10.98 3.87 8.93
C THR A 100 11.69 4.56 10.10
N ASN A 101 12.39 5.68 9.87
CA ASN A 101 13.13 6.37 10.92
C ASN A 101 12.16 7.04 11.92
N ASP A 102 12.38 6.84 13.22
CA ASP A 102 11.56 7.29 14.38
C ASP A 102 11.16 8.79 14.41
N LYS A 103 11.70 9.60 13.50
CA LYS A 103 11.39 11.04 13.35
C LYS A 103 10.21 11.35 12.43
N ASN A 104 9.64 10.37 11.72
CA ASN A 104 8.62 10.59 10.67
C ASN A 104 7.16 10.37 11.10
N SER A 105 6.83 10.57 12.38
CA SER A 105 5.44 10.49 12.86
C SER A 105 4.47 11.41 12.09
N SER A 106 4.93 12.57 11.61
CA SER A 106 4.12 13.47 10.79
C SER A 106 3.81 12.91 9.41
N LEU A 107 4.76 12.23 8.76
CA LEU A 107 4.53 11.65 7.43
C LEU A 107 3.60 10.45 7.51
N ALA A 108 3.81 9.57 8.49
CA ALA A 108 2.90 8.44 8.74
C ALA A 108 1.46 8.93 9.03
N ASN A 109 1.31 9.94 9.89
CA ASN A 109 0.00 10.52 10.18
C ASN A 109 -0.65 11.19 8.96
N ASN A 110 0.15 11.88 8.12
CA ASN A 110 -0.34 12.50 6.90
C ASN A 110 -0.77 11.46 5.86
N ILE A 111 -0.06 10.33 5.77
CA ILE A 111 -0.45 9.20 4.91
C ILE A 111 -1.75 8.59 5.41
N ASP A 112 -1.91 8.38 6.72
CA ASP A 112 -3.17 7.85 7.27
C ASP A 112 -4.35 8.80 6.99
N ALA A 113 -4.17 10.10 7.20
CA ALA A 113 -5.18 11.10 6.84
C ALA A 113 -5.47 11.14 5.33
N CYS A 114 -4.44 10.96 4.49
CA CYS A 114 -4.60 10.88 3.05
C CYS A 114 -5.43 9.66 2.64
N ILE A 115 -5.18 8.49 3.24
CA ILE A 115 -5.92 7.25 3.00
C ILE A 115 -7.40 7.41 3.38
N GLU A 116 -7.68 8.00 4.55
CA GLU A 116 -9.04 8.30 5.00
C GLU A 116 -9.77 9.27 4.06
N SER A 117 -9.03 10.15 3.38
CA SER A 117 -9.60 11.13 2.44
C SER A 117 -9.87 10.61 1.02
N ILE A 118 -9.50 9.37 0.68
CA ILE A 118 -9.66 8.83 -0.68
C ILE A 118 -11.13 8.72 -1.05
N THR A 119 -11.59 9.53 -1.99
CA THR A 119 -12.95 9.45 -2.55
C THR A 119 -12.93 8.76 -3.91
N ILE A 120 -13.87 7.84 -4.15
CA ILE A 120 -14.14 7.26 -5.47
C ILE A 120 -15.53 7.73 -5.90
N ASN A 121 -15.57 8.46 -7.03
CA ASN A 121 -16.78 9.07 -7.60
C ASN A 121 -17.26 8.32 -8.84
#